data_AF-A0A8H5AX66-F1
#
_entry.id   AF-A0A8H5AX66-F1
#
_cell.length_a   1.000
_cell.length_b   1.000
_cell.length_c   1.000
_cell.angle_alpha   90.00
_cell.angle_beta   90.00
_cell.angle_gamma   90.00
#
_symmetry.space_group_name_H-M   'P 1'
#
loop_
_entity.id
_entity.type
_entity.pdbx_description
1 polymer ?
#
loop_
_entity_poly.entity_id
_entity_poly.type
_entity_poly.pdbx_seq_one_letter_code
_entity_poly.pdbx_strand_id
1 'polypeptide(L)'
;MIAEVLLVLAGHSSSLFPTDYTINHAIAPLLHPGEQQTLEALGLIAFRYRTIKTSCHTLSRSQSRYVCALAATLGHILKQDYESLVVETEAKVLKRDAELVAAGAYVPLAAVRAIFAEWDAPLAALVSLVREVEEVDGKEKGGWKPGPLIDLLVARSKVGVRRIADIIGRISVAVQHVWRTQLTAFLVHGSLSSTDPLATEDLSIIPAAVPSCVSAQSRDSIGYIGRAIATVKAAKWQKQIPRDLAMEHTTMLEGVLPENQHSFDLVISQIRTNVGEWLWQNVLTKKDVDEAVDSLYVFSFTLSFEKKNPYLLVY
;
A
#
# COMPACT_ATOMS: atom_id res chain seq x y z
N MET A 1 -33.99 -22.49 5.82
CA MET A 1 -32.57 -22.89 5.85
C MET A 1 -31.75 -22.17 4.80
N ILE A 2 -32.03 -22.28 3.50
CA ILE A 2 -31.22 -21.61 2.46
C ILE A 2 -31.18 -20.08 2.62
N ALA A 3 -32.34 -19.46 2.91
CA ALA A 3 -32.39 -18.02 3.19
C ALA A 3 -31.48 -17.62 4.38
N GLU A 4 -31.48 -18.41 5.47
CA GLU A 4 -30.58 -18.20 6.61
C GLU A 4 -29.10 -18.37 6.24
N VAL A 5 -28.77 -19.36 5.39
CA VAL A 5 -27.40 -19.58 4.91
C VAL A 5 -26.92 -18.39 4.07
N LEU A 6 -27.74 -17.90 3.14
CA LEU A 6 -27.41 -16.71 2.34
C LEU A 6 -27.28 -15.45 3.21
N LEU A 7 -28.15 -15.31 4.21
CA LEU A 7 -28.11 -14.21 5.18
C LEU A 7 -26.78 -14.22 5.97
N VAL A 8 -26.33 -15.40 6.40
CA VAL A 8 -25.03 -15.59 7.07
C VAL A 8 -23.85 -15.33 6.14
N LEU A 9 -23.91 -15.81 4.89
CA LEU A 9 -22.87 -15.55 3.89
C LEU A 9 -22.75 -14.05 3.55
N ALA A 10 -23.86 -13.29 3.61
CA ALA A 10 -23.86 -11.83 3.51
C ALA A 10 -23.28 -11.12 4.75
N GLY A 11 -22.92 -11.87 5.80
CA GLY A 11 -22.25 -11.37 7.01
C GLY A 11 -23.17 -11.07 8.19
N HIS A 12 -24.44 -11.46 8.14
CA HIS A 12 -25.36 -11.28 9.26
C HIS A 12 -25.27 -12.44 10.25
N SER A 13 -25.64 -12.18 11.50
CA SER A 13 -25.76 -13.23 12.52
C SER A 13 -27.05 -14.03 12.32
N SER A 14 -27.00 -15.34 12.59
CA SER A 14 -28.16 -16.24 12.54
C SER A 14 -28.11 -17.23 13.70
N SER A 15 -29.27 -17.70 14.13
CA SER A 15 -29.43 -18.76 15.13
C SER A 15 -28.93 -20.13 14.65
N LEU A 16 -28.66 -20.27 13.35
CA LEU A 16 -28.07 -21.47 12.75
C LEU A 16 -26.64 -21.72 13.26
N PHE A 17 -25.88 -20.65 13.49
CA PHE A 17 -24.49 -20.68 13.99
C PHE A 17 -24.35 -19.83 15.25
N PRO A 18 -24.68 -20.36 16.44
CA PRO A 18 -24.61 -19.61 17.70
C PRO A 18 -23.19 -19.24 18.11
N THR A 19 -22.18 -20.00 17.66
CA THR A 19 -20.76 -19.73 17.98
C THR A 19 -19.92 -19.93 16.73
N ASP A 20 -19.27 -18.85 16.27
CA ASP A 20 -18.40 -18.80 15.10
C ASP A 20 -19.01 -19.40 13.83
N TYR A 21 -18.75 -20.69 13.58
CA TYR A 21 -19.20 -21.49 12.45
C TYR A 21 -19.78 -22.86 12.86
N THR A 22 -19.91 -23.15 14.16
CA THR A 22 -20.46 -24.42 14.64
C THR A 22 -21.98 -24.42 14.56
N ILE A 23 -22.55 -25.54 14.10
CA ILE A 23 -24.00 -25.67 13.95
C ILE A 23 -24.66 -25.73 15.33
N ASN A 24 -25.82 -25.10 15.45
CA ASN A 24 -26.65 -25.21 16.62
C ASN A 24 -26.95 -26.70 16.98
N HIS A 25 -26.59 -27.10 18.20
CA HIS A 25 -26.80 -28.46 18.71
C HIS A 25 -28.25 -28.94 18.63
N ALA A 26 -29.24 -28.04 18.63
CA ALA A 26 -30.65 -28.40 18.49
C ALA A 26 -31.01 -28.83 17.05
N ILE A 27 -30.28 -28.34 16.04
CA ILE A 27 -30.53 -28.58 14.62
C ILE A 27 -29.70 -29.76 14.11
N ALA A 28 -28.51 -29.98 14.69
CA ALA A 28 -27.61 -31.05 14.27
C ALA A 28 -28.28 -32.44 14.14
N PRO A 29 -29.10 -32.93 15.10
CA PRO A 29 -29.74 -34.24 14.99
C PRO A 29 -30.76 -34.38 13.84
N LEU A 30 -31.24 -33.25 13.30
CA LEU A 30 -32.24 -33.21 12.22
C LEU A 30 -31.60 -33.26 10.83
N LEU A 31 -30.27 -33.16 10.74
CA LEU A 31 -29.51 -33.06 9.50
C LEU A 31 -28.68 -34.32 9.28
N HIS A 32 -28.55 -34.74 8.02
CA HIS A 32 -27.63 -35.80 7.65
C HIS A 32 -26.17 -35.33 7.89
N PRO A 33 -25.22 -36.21 8.29
CA PRO A 33 -23.83 -35.80 8.54
C PRO A 33 -23.16 -35.04 7.38
N GLY A 34 -23.48 -35.37 6.13
CA GLY A 34 -22.98 -34.64 4.96
C GLY A 34 -23.55 -33.21 4.82
N GLU A 35 -24.78 -32.98 5.27
CA GLU A 35 -25.39 -31.65 5.31
C GLU A 35 -24.78 -30.81 6.44
N GLN A 36 -24.51 -31.42 7.58
CA GLN A 36 -23.81 -30.78 8.70
C GLN A 36 -22.44 -30.26 8.24
N GLN A 37 -21.60 -31.12 7.64
CA GLN A 37 -20.29 -30.71 7.13
C GLN A 37 -20.38 -29.59 6.09
N THR A 38 -21.42 -29.61 5.24
CA THR A 38 -21.62 -28.59 4.21
C THR A 38 -22.01 -27.24 4.82
N LEU A 39 -22.87 -27.24 5.83
CA LEU A 39 -23.25 -26.04 6.56
C LEU A 39 -22.07 -25.48 7.37
N GLU A 40 -21.27 -26.31 8.04
CA GLU A 40 -20.07 -25.86 8.75
C GLU A 40 -19.05 -25.22 7.81
N ALA A 41 -18.84 -25.80 6.62
CA ALA A 41 -17.95 -25.22 5.62
C ALA A 41 -18.43 -23.83 5.14
N LEU A 42 -19.73 -23.68 4.88
CA LEU A 42 -20.32 -22.39 4.53
C LEU A 42 -20.26 -21.39 5.71
N GLY A 43 -20.48 -21.88 6.93
CA GLY A 43 -20.34 -21.11 8.16
C GLY A 43 -18.91 -20.61 8.35
N LEU A 44 -17.90 -21.41 8.02
CA LEU A 44 -16.50 -21.02 8.08
C LEU A 44 -16.16 -19.89 7.10
N ILE A 45 -16.66 -19.97 5.86
CA ILE A 45 -16.53 -18.91 4.85
C ILE A 45 -17.14 -17.61 5.39
N ALA A 46 -18.38 -17.67 5.88
CA ALA A 46 -19.06 -16.51 6.45
C ALA A 46 -18.35 -15.93 7.68
N PHE A 47 -17.82 -16.79 8.55
CA PHE A 47 -17.03 -16.39 9.72
C PHE A 47 -15.76 -15.64 9.31
N ARG A 48 -15.02 -16.14 8.31
CA ARG A 48 -13.83 -15.46 7.78
C ARG A 48 -14.19 -14.12 7.14
N TYR A 49 -15.26 -14.06 6.35
CA TYR A 49 -15.75 -12.80 5.78
C TYR A 49 -16.10 -11.76 6.87
N ARG A 50 -16.86 -12.16 7.91
CA ARG A 50 -17.18 -11.28 9.05
C ARG A 50 -15.93 -10.81 9.79
N THR A 51 -14.96 -11.72 10.00
CA THR A 51 -13.67 -11.39 10.63
C THR A 51 -12.96 -10.30 9.83
N ILE A 52 -12.80 -10.50 8.51
CA ILE A 52 -12.14 -9.53 7.65
C ILE A 52 -12.90 -8.19 7.65
N LYS A 53 -14.23 -8.20 7.59
CA LYS A 53 -15.05 -6.98 7.57
C LYS A 53 -14.87 -6.17 8.86
N THR A 54 -14.90 -6.82 10.01
CA THR A 54 -14.64 -6.19 11.31
C THR A 54 -13.23 -5.60 11.34
N SER A 55 -12.24 -6.37 10.90
CA SER A 55 -10.87 -5.91 10.89
C SER A 55 -10.61 -4.77 9.90
N CYS A 56 -11.24 -4.78 8.72
CA CYS A 56 -11.21 -3.64 7.80
C CYS A 56 -11.77 -2.37 8.45
N HIS A 57 -12.85 -2.49 9.23
CA HIS A 57 -13.39 -1.35 9.96
C HIS A 57 -12.40 -0.83 11.01
N THR A 58 -11.72 -1.71 11.75
CA THR A 58 -10.65 -1.33 12.69
C THR A 58 -9.48 -0.65 11.98
N LEU A 59 -8.92 -1.28 10.95
CA LEU A 59 -7.77 -0.79 10.19
C LEU A 59 -8.06 0.53 9.46
N SER A 60 -9.30 0.77 9.04
CA SER A 60 -9.70 2.03 8.41
C SER A 60 -9.58 3.25 9.34
N ARG A 61 -9.49 3.01 10.64
CA ARG A 61 -9.28 4.03 11.68
C ARG A 61 -7.82 4.17 12.11
N SER A 62 -6.90 3.43 11.48
CA SER A 62 -5.47 3.56 11.74
C SER A 62 -4.97 4.96 11.37
N GLN A 63 -3.88 5.38 12.02
CA GLN A 63 -3.21 6.64 11.70
C GLN A 63 -2.42 6.55 10.38
N SER A 64 -2.08 5.33 9.94
CA SER A 64 -1.31 5.14 8.72
C SER A 64 -2.20 5.18 7.48
N ARG A 65 -1.87 6.07 6.53
CA ARG A 65 -2.60 6.17 5.25
C ARG A 65 -2.48 4.91 4.41
N TYR A 66 -1.40 4.17 4.58
CA TYR A 66 -1.14 2.92 3.86
C TYR A 66 -2.05 1.80 4.34
N VAL A 67 -2.21 1.66 5.65
CA VAL A 67 -3.13 0.71 6.27
C VAL A 67 -4.59 1.06 5.91
N CYS A 68 -4.95 2.35 5.93
CA CYS A 68 -6.28 2.80 5.49
C CYS A 68 -6.54 2.47 4.02
N ALA A 69 -5.56 2.65 3.13
CA ALA A 69 -5.68 2.31 1.72
C ALA A 69 -5.82 0.79 1.50
N LEU A 70 -5.08 -0.02 2.25
CA LEU A 70 -5.24 -1.48 2.28
C LEU A 70 -6.66 -1.86 2.67
N ALA A 71 -7.17 -1.32 3.79
CA ALA A 71 -8.50 -1.62 4.31
C ALA A 71 -9.60 -1.19 3.33
N ALA A 72 -9.49 0.01 2.74
CA ALA A 72 -10.44 0.53 1.76
C ALA A 72 -10.47 -0.34 0.48
N THR A 73 -9.31 -0.72 -0.03
CA THR A 73 -9.20 -1.56 -1.23
C THR A 73 -9.73 -2.96 -0.97
N LEU A 74 -9.40 -3.54 0.18
CA LEU A 74 -9.93 -4.85 0.57
C LEU A 74 -11.45 -4.83 0.71
N GLY A 75 -12.02 -3.81 1.36
CA GLY A 75 -13.47 -3.63 1.45
C GLY A 75 -14.13 -3.49 0.07
N HIS A 76 -13.49 -2.78 -0.85
CA HIS A 76 -13.98 -2.64 -2.23
C HIS A 76 -13.95 -3.98 -2.99
N ILE A 77 -12.87 -4.76 -2.87
CA ILE A 77 -12.76 -6.09 -3.49
C ILE A 77 -13.84 -7.02 -2.96
N LEU A 78 -14.04 -7.07 -1.64
CA LEU A 78 -15.06 -7.92 -1.02
C LEU A 78 -16.47 -7.53 -1.49
N LYS A 79 -16.76 -6.23 -1.59
CA LYS A 79 -18.05 -5.74 -2.09
C LYS A 79 -18.26 -6.09 -3.56
N GLN A 80 -17.26 -5.87 -4.40
CA GLN A 80 -17.36 -6.11 -5.84
C GLN A 80 -17.44 -7.59 -6.19
N ASP A 81 -16.66 -8.43 -5.53
CA ASP A 81 -16.45 -9.81 -5.99
C ASP A 81 -17.21 -10.82 -5.12
N TYR A 82 -17.19 -10.68 -3.78
CA TYR A 82 -17.84 -11.63 -2.88
C TYR A 82 -19.31 -11.28 -2.61
N GLU A 83 -19.62 -10.03 -2.23
CA GLU A 83 -21.00 -9.62 -1.96
C GLU A 83 -21.86 -9.69 -3.22
N SER A 84 -21.33 -9.30 -4.38
CA SER A 84 -22.00 -9.49 -5.67
C SER A 84 -22.32 -10.96 -5.93
N LEU A 85 -21.41 -11.89 -5.63
CA LEU A 85 -21.67 -13.33 -5.78
C LEU A 85 -22.80 -13.81 -4.87
N VAL A 86 -22.90 -13.29 -3.64
CA VAL A 86 -24.02 -13.59 -2.73
C VAL A 86 -25.34 -13.09 -3.31
N VAL A 87 -25.38 -11.84 -3.78
CA VAL A 87 -26.58 -11.24 -4.39
C VAL A 87 -26.99 -11.96 -5.68
N GLU A 88 -26.03 -12.32 -6.53
CA GLU A 88 -26.29 -13.10 -7.74
C GLU A 88 -26.85 -14.48 -7.43
N THR A 89 -26.29 -15.16 -6.41
CA THR A 89 -26.79 -16.47 -5.97
C THR A 89 -28.21 -16.36 -5.43
N GLU A 90 -28.50 -15.33 -4.62
CA GLU A 90 -29.86 -15.06 -4.13
C GLU A 90 -30.82 -14.79 -5.30
N ALA A 91 -30.42 -13.97 -6.27
CA ALA A 91 -31.22 -13.67 -7.45
C ALA A 91 -31.52 -14.93 -8.28
N LYS A 92 -30.56 -15.85 -8.42
CA LYS A 92 -30.76 -17.15 -9.09
C LYS A 92 -31.78 -18.01 -8.35
N VAL A 93 -31.73 -18.05 -7.01
CA VAL A 93 -32.71 -18.75 -6.18
C VAL A 93 -34.11 -18.17 -6.36
N LEU A 94 -34.24 -16.84 -6.31
CA LEU A 94 -35.53 -16.15 -6.45
C LEU A 94 -36.15 -16.32 -7.85
N LYS A 95 -35.32 -16.27 -8.91
CA LYS A 95 -35.75 -16.48 -10.29
C LYS A 95 -36.04 -17.94 -10.65
N ARG A 96 -35.80 -18.88 -9.73
CA ARG A 96 -35.92 -20.32 -9.97
C ARG A 96 -35.08 -20.78 -11.17
N ASP A 97 -33.84 -20.29 -11.23
CA ASP A 97 -32.89 -20.66 -12.27
C ASP A 97 -32.70 -22.18 -12.30
N ALA A 98 -32.83 -22.80 -13.48
CA ALA A 98 -32.76 -24.24 -13.66
C ALA A 98 -31.37 -24.83 -13.33
N GLU A 99 -30.31 -24.00 -13.34
CA GLU A 99 -28.96 -24.43 -12.95
C GLU A 99 -28.81 -24.66 -11.45
N LEU A 100 -29.55 -23.91 -10.63
CA LEU A 100 -29.41 -23.90 -9.16
C LEU A 100 -30.63 -24.47 -8.44
N VAL A 101 -31.81 -24.32 -9.03
CA VAL A 101 -33.11 -24.70 -8.47
C VAL A 101 -33.63 -25.92 -9.21
N ALA A 102 -33.62 -27.05 -8.52
CA ALA A 102 -34.14 -28.31 -9.05
C ALA A 102 -35.67 -28.29 -9.15
N ALA A 103 -36.23 -29.28 -9.85
CA ALA A 103 -37.67 -29.51 -9.92
C ALA A 103 -38.28 -29.52 -8.52
N GLY A 104 -39.34 -28.73 -8.31
CA GLY A 104 -39.97 -28.57 -6.99
C GLY A 104 -39.43 -27.42 -6.13
N ALA A 105 -38.68 -26.47 -6.71
CA ALA A 105 -38.14 -25.29 -6.01
C ALA A 105 -37.13 -25.63 -4.89
N TYR A 106 -36.45 -26.78 -5.01
CA TYR A 106 -35.43 -27.22 -4.07
C TYR A 106 -34.04 -26.70 -4.49
N VAL A 107 -33.27 -26.19 -3.52
CA VAL A 107 -31.89 -25.72 -3.73
C VAL A 107 -30.95 -26.64 -2.93
N PRO A 108 -30.11 -27.44 -3.59
CA PRO A 108 -29.16 -28.32 -2.91
C PRO A 108 -28.07 -27.50 -2.18
N LEU A 109 -27.84 -27.80 -0.90
CA LEU A 109 -26.74 -27.17 -0.13
C LEU A 109 -25.36 -27.40 -0.77
N ALA A 110 -25.17 -28.57 -1.41
CA ALA A 110 -23.94 -28.88 -2.13
C ALA A 110 -23.70 -27.94 -3.32
N ALA A 111 -24.76 -27.50 -4.01
CA ALA A 111 -24.64 -26.54 -5.11
C ALA A 111 -24.21 -25.16 -4.60
N VAL A 112 -24.82 -24.69 -3.50
CA VAL A 112 -24.41 -23.45 -2.83
C VAL A 112 -22.95 -23.53 -2.37
N ARG A 113 -22.55 -24.63 -1.73
CA ARG A 113 -21.15 -24.86 -1.33
C ARG A 113 -20.19 -24.84 -2.52
N ALA A 114 -20.55 -25.45 -3.65
CA ALA A 114 -19.70 -25.46 -4.83
C ALA A 114 -19.43 -24.03 -5.36
N ILE A 115 -20.45 -23.17 -5.35
CA ILE A 115 -20.32 -21.76 -5.76
C ILE A 115 -19.36 -21.00 -4.83
N PHE A 116 -19.50 -21.15 -3.52
CA PHE A 116 -18.68 -20.39 -2.55
C PHE A 116 -17.33 -21.02 -2.23
N ALA A 117 -17.07 -22.28 -2.62
CA ALA A 117 -15.80 -22.96 -2.39
C ALA A 117 -14.60 -22.21 -2.98
N GLU A 118 -14.80 -21.45 -4.05
CA GLU A 118 -13.76 -20.63 -4.65
C GLU A 118 -13.19 -19.56 -3.71
N TRP A 119 -13.96 -19.16 -2.69
CA TRP A 119 -13.59 -18.14 -1.70
C TRP A 119 -12.98 -18.70 -0.42
N ASP A 120 -12.95 -20.02 -0.24
CA ASP A 120 -12.42 -20.65 0.97
C ASP A 120 -10.94 -20.29 1.19
N ALA A 121 -10.10 -20.58 0.20
CA ALA A 121 -8.66 -20.29 0.26
C ALA A 121 -8.34 -18.77 0.24
N PRO A 122 -8.96 -17.92 -0.61
CA PRO A 122 -8.77 -16.47 -0.54
C PRO A 122 -9.12 -15.86 0.81
N LEU A 123 -10.27 -16.18 1.39
CA LEU A 123 -10.66 -15.62 2.69
C LEU A 123 -9.74 -16.12 3.82
N ALA A 124 -9.23 -17.35 3.76
CA ALA A 124 -8.24 -17.83 4.71
C ALA A 124 -6.95 -16.99 4.67
N ALA A 125 -6.43 -16.75 3.46
CA ALA A 125 -5.21 -15.98 3.25
C ALA A 125 -5.39 -14.51 3.68
N LEU A 126 -6.56 -13.93 3.39
CA LEU A 126 -6.91 -12.57 3.78
C LEU A 126 -7.06 -12.42 5.30
N VAL A 127 -7.67 -13.39 6.00
CA VAL A 127 -7.73 -13.39 7.47
C VAL A 127 -6.32 -13.40 8.06
N SER A 128 -5.41 -14.23 7.52
CA SER A 128 -4.01 -14.25 7.98
C SER A 128 -3.33 -12.90 7.76
N LEU A 129 -3.49 -12.29 6.58
CA LEU A 129 -2.91 -10.98 6.26
C LEU A 129 -3.42 -9.89 7.20
N VAL A 130 -4.74 -9.80 7.35
CA VAL A 130 -5.36 -8.72 8.11
C VAL A 130 -5.07 -8.84 9.60
N ARG A 131 -5.02 -10.06 10.16
CA ARG A 131 -4.58 -10.29 11.55
C ARG A 131 -3.13 -9.87 11.77
N GLU A 132 -2.22 -10.23 10.87
CA GLU A 132 -0.82 -9.78 10.96
C GLU A 132 -0.73 -8.25 10.93
N VAL A 133 -1.52 -7.61 10.06
CA VAL A 133 -1.55 -6.14 9.96
C VAL A 133 -2.10 -5.50 11.24
N GLU A 134 -3.21 -6.01 11.78
CA GLU A 134 -3.81 -5.52 13.03
C GLU A 134 -2.90 -5.70 14.24
N GLU A 135 -2.22 -6.85 14.33
CA GLU A 135 -1.31 -7.12 15.44
C GLU A 135 -0.14 -6.14 15.51
N VAL A 136 0.45 -5.81 14.36
CA VAL A 136 1.57 -4.86 14.29
C VAL A 136 1.08 -3.43 14.51
N ASP A 137 -0.07 -3.05 13.94
CA ASP A 137 -0.66 -1.71 14.13
C ASP A 137 -1.01 -1.44 15.61
N GLY A 138 -1.44 -2.46 16.36
CA GLY A 138 -1.76 -2.35 17.78
C GLY A 138 -0.56 -2.41 18.73
N LYS A 139 0.57 -3.00 18.33
CA LYS A 139 1.75 -3.20 19.19
C LYS A 139 2.79 -2.08 19.07
N GLU A 140 3.01 -1.53 17.87
CA GLU A 140 4.06 -0.55 17.64
C GLU A 140 3.54 0.90 17.76
N LYS A 141 4.20 1.73 18.58
CA LYS A 141 3.88 3.16 18.81
C LYS A 141 4.04 4.07 17.56
N GLY A 142 4.06 3.52 16.37
CA GLY A 142 4.12 4.26 15.11
C GLY A 142 3.56 3.50 13.92
N GLY A 143 2.75 2.45 14.16
CA GLY A 143 2.07 1.65 13.15
C GLY A 143 2.99 1.02 12.09
N TRP A 144 2.37 0.48 11.03
CA TRP A 144 3.10 -0.05 9.88
C TRP A 144 3.94 1.02 9.18
N LYS A 145 5.22 0.72 8.95
CA LYS A 145 6.05 1.50 8.03
C LYS A 145 5.77 1.09 6.58
N PRO A 146 5.80 2.04 5.63
CA PRO A 146 5.33 1.75 4.28
C PRO A 146 6.21 0.77 3.51
N GLY A 147 7.54 0.79 3.71
CA GLY A 147 8.45 -0.14 3.04
C GLY A 147 8.11 -1.60 3.36
N PRO A 148 8.20 -2.01 4.64
CA PRO A 148 7.85 -3.38 5.06
C PRO A 148 6.43 -3.82 4.68
N LEU A 149 5.45 -2.91 4.72
CA LEU A 149 4.08 -3.23 4.32
C LEU A 149 3.99 -3.55 2.82
N ILE A 150 4.60 -2.72 1.96
CA ILE A 150 4.65 -2.97 0.52
C ILE A 150 5.40 -4.28 0.24
N ASP A 151 6.53 -4.51 0.92
CA ASP A 151 7.32 -5.73 0.76
C ASP A 151 6.52 -6.99 1.13
N LEU A 152 5.78 -6.95 2.24
CA LEU A 152 4.88 -8.04 2.65
C LEU A 152 3.82 -8.33 1.58
N LEU A 153 3.19 -7.29 1.03
CA LEU A 153 2.13 -7.43 0.03
C LEU A 153 2.69 -7.95 -1.31
N VAL A 154 3.83 -7.43 -1.75
CA VAL A 154 4.51 -7.90 -2.97
C VAL A 154 5.01 -9.34 -2.81
N ALA A 155 5.49 -9.73 -1.63
CA ALA A 155 5.87 -11.11 -1.36
C ALA A 155 4.65 -12.04 -1.40
N ARG A 156 3.54 -11.64 -0.77
CA ARG A 156 2.29 -12.42 -0.73
C ARG A 156 1.50 -12.40 -2.04
N SER A 157 1.72 -11.44 -2.95
CA SER A 157 1.12 -11.45 -4.28
C SER A 157 1.79 -12.47 -5.21
N LYS A 158 3.04 -12.88 -4.93
CA LYS A 158 3.80 -13.85 -5.74
C LYS A 158 3.53 -15.31 -5.38
N VAL A 159 2.42 -15.60 -4.69
CA VAL A 159 2.04 -16.95 -4.27
C VAL A 159 1.40 -17.71 -5.45
N GLY A 160 1.59 -19.03 -5.53
CA GLY A 160 1.17 -19.87 -6.66
C GLY A 160 -0.34 -20.00 -6.90
N VAL A 161 -1.20 -19.50 -6.00
CA VAL A 161 -2.66 -19.54 -6.18
C VAL A 161 -3.13 -18.26 -6.86
N ARG A 162 -3.50 -18.35 -8.14
CA ARG A 162 -3.83 -17.20 -9.01
C ARG A 162 -4.85 -16.22 -8.42
N ARG A 163 -5.92 -16.70 -7.79
CA ARG A 163 -6.96 -15.82 -7.20
C ARG A 163 -6.44 -15.05 -5.98
N ILE A 164 -5.60 -15.68 -5.17
CA ILE A 164 -4.98 -15.04 -4.00
C ILE A 164 -3.97 -14.00 -4.48
N ALA A 165 -3.12 -14.37 -5.44
CA ALA A 165 -2.16 -13.49 -6.08
C ALA A 165 -2.82 -12.23 -6.68
N ASP A 166 -3.95 -12.40 -7.37
CA ASP A 166 -4.71 -11.29 -7.96
C ASP A 166 -5.27 -10.33 -6.90
N ILE A 167 -5.95 -10.87 -5.88
CA ILE A 167 -6.52 -10.05 -4.79
C ILE A 167 -5.43 -9.30 -4.04
N ILE A 168 -4.36 -9.98 -3.63
CA ILE A 168 -3.26 -9.35 -2.90
C ILE A 168 -2.48 -8.39 -3.81
N GLY A 169 -2.37 -8.70 -5.10
CA GLY A 169 -1.80 -7.80 -6.12
C GLY A 169 -2.56 -6.47 -6.21
N ARG A 170 -3.90 -6.52 -6.32
CA ARG A 170 -4.76 -5.32 -6.33
C ARG A 170 -4.58 -4.48 -5.07
N ILE A 171 -4.45 -5.11 -3.90
CA ILE A 171 -4.16 -4.44 -2.63
C ILE A 171 -2.76 -3.81 -2.64
N SER A 172 -1.75 -4.56 -3.09
CA SER A 172 -0.36 -4.10 -3.21
C SER A 172 -0.26 -2.84 -4.07
N VAL A 173 -0.90 -2.85 -5.24
CA VAL A 173 -0.93 -1.72 -6.17
C VAL A 173 -1.54 -0.48 -5.51
N ALA A 174 -2.65 -0.63 -4.79
CA ALA A 174 -3.29 0.49 -4.08
C ALA A 174 -2.39 1.11 -3.01
N VAL A 175 -1.67 0.29 -2.23
CA VAL A 175 -0.71 0.78 -1.22
C VAL A 175 0.49 1.45 -1.88
N GLN A 176 1.01 0.90 -2.97
CA GLN A 176 2.08 1.50 -3.77
C GLN A 176 1.66 2.84 -4.38
N HIS A 177 0.40 3.02 -4.78
CA HIS A 177 -0.12 4.31 -5.24
C HIS A 177 -0.05 5.38 -4.15
N VAL A 178 -0.39 5.06 -2.90
CA VAL A 178 -0.24 6.01 -1.79
C VAL A 178 1.22 6.40 -1.60
N TRP A 179 2.14 5.43 -1.67
CA TRP A 179 3.57 5.67 -1.55
C TRP A 179 4.07 6.60 -2.66
N ARG A 180 3.64 6.34 -3.89
CA ARG A 180 3.98 7.12 -5.07
C ARG A 180 3.46 8.55 -5.01
N THR A 181 2.26 8.77 -4.47
CA THR A 181 1.73 10.12 -4.25
C THR A 181 2.62 10.90 -3.28
N GLN A 182 3.08 10.24 -2.20
CA GLN A 182 4.03 10.87 -1.26
C GLN A 182 5.39 11.12 -1.91
N LEU A 183 5.87 10.17 -2.72
CA LEU A 183 7.11 10.32 -3.46
C LEU A 183 7.04 11.50 -4.43
N THR A 184 5.94 11.65 -5.14
CA THR A 184 5.69 12.76 -6.07
C THR A 184 5.68 14.08 -5.31
N ALA A 185 5.01 14.16 -4.16
CA ALA A 185 5.02 15.35 -3.31
C ALA A 185 6.45 15.71 -2.83
N PHE A 186 7.27 14.70 -2.53
CA PHE A 186 8.66 14.93 -2.12
C PHE A 186 9.56 15.34 -3.30
N LEU A 187 9.49 14.64 -4.42
CA LEU A 187 10.35 14.85 -5.59
C LEU A 187 9.96 16.06 -6.43
N VAL A 188 8.69 16.46 -6.46
CA VAL A 188 8.25 17.58 -7.31
C VAL A 188 8.07 18.85 -6.48
N HIS A 189 7.58 18.72 -5.25
CA HIS A 189 7.23 19.88 -4.41
C HIS A 189 8.15 20.07 -3.21
N GLY A 190 9.10 19.16 -2.96
CA GLY A 190 9.98 19.22 -1.79
C GLY A 190 9.21 19.21 -0.47
N SER A 191 7.99 18.67 -0.45
CA SER A 191 7.12 18.66 0.74
C SER A 191 7.09 17.28 1.36
N LEU A 192 7.21 17.25 2.69
CA LEU A 192 7.03 16.05 3.49
C LEU A 192 5.62 16.01 4.08
N SER A 193 5.08 14.81 4.16
CA SER A 193 3.82 14.58 4.86
C SER A 193 4.06 14.52 6.37
N SER A 194 3.12 15.05 7.15
CA SER A 194 3.09 14.89 8.61
C SER A 194 2.83 13.44 9.04
N THR A 195 1.99 12.72 8.30
CA THR A 195 1.72 11.29 8.52
C THR A 195 2.60 10.44 7.60
N ASP A 196 3.27 9.43 8.18
CA ASP A 196 4.20 8.51 7.51
C ASP A 196 5.21 9.22 6.58
N PRO A 197 6.10 10.08 7.11
CA PRO A 197 7.05 10.82 6.29
C PRO A 197 8.05 9.88 5.58
N LEU A 198 8.40 10.21 4.33
CA LEU A 198 9.43 9.49 3.56
C LEU A 198 10.86 9.85 4.00
N ALA A 199 11.06 11.04 4.53
CA ALA A 199 12.34 11.55 4.99
C ALA A 199 12.19 12.24 6.35
N THR A 200 13.29 12.33 7.09
CA THR A 200 13.38 13.11 8.33
C THR A 200 13.33 14.61 8.04
N GLU A 201 13.26 15.43 9.10
CA GLU A 201 13.33 16.90 8.98
C GLU A 201 14.65 17.37 8.34
N ASP A 202 15.73 16.60 8.52
CA ASP A 202 17.02 16.81 7.85
C ASP A 202 17.01 16.43 6.36
N LEU A 203 15.84 16.08 5.82
CA LEU A 203 15.61 15.62 4.45
C LEU A 203 16.39 14.34 4.10
N SER A 204 16.82 13.57 5.12
CA SER A 204 17.44 12.26 4.93
C SER A 204 16.36 11.18 4.84
N ILE A 205 16.45 10.30 3.85
CA ILE A 205 15.46 9.24 3.63
C ILE A 205 15.43 8.28 4.81
N ILE A 206 14.23 7.98 5.28
CA ILE A 206 14.02 6.97 6.31
C ILE A 206 14.10 5.59 5.62
N PRO A 207 15.04 4.70 6.01
CA PRO A 207 15.21 3.41 5.34
C PRO A 207 13.94 2.54 5.36
N ALA A 208 13.19 2.56 6.46
CA ALA A 208 11.93 1.81 6.60
C ALA A 208 10.77 2.39 5.77
N ALA A 209 10.92 3.60 5.22
CA ALA A 209 9.88 4.22 4.39
C ALA A 209 9.97 3.80 2.91
N VAL A 210 11.09 3.20 2.49
CA VAL A 210 11.34 2.79 1.12
C VAL A 210 11.24 1.27 1.03
N PRO A 211 10.44 0.72 0.11
CA PRO A 211 10.32 -0.73 -0.06
C PRO A 211 11.62 -1.34 -0.61
N SER A 212 11.83 -2.63 -0.33
CA SER A 212 13.00 -3.40 -0.75
C SER A 212 13.14 -3.56 -2.27
N CYS A 213 12.03 -3.42 -3.01
CA CYS A 213 12.04 -3.47 -4.48
C CYS A 213 12.73 -2.26 -5.14
N VAL A 214 12.96 -1.17 -4.40
CA VAL A 214 13.66 0.02 -4.91
C VAL A 214 15.18 -0.18 -4.77
N SER A 215 15.89 -0.01 -5.88
CA SER A 215 17.36 -0.14 -5.90
C SER A 215 18.04 0.89 -5.00
N ALA A 216 19.23 0.54 -4.48
CA ALA A 216 20.04 1.47 -3.69
C ALA A 216 20.35 2.77 -4.46
N GLN A 217 20.66 2.66 -5.76
CA GLN A 217 20.91 3.81 -6.62
C GLN A 217 19.69 4.74 -6.74
N SER A 218 18.50 4.18 -6.90
CA SER A 218 17.27 4.97 -6.95
C SER A 218 16.95 5.60 -5.61
N ARG A 219 17.20 4.91 -4.50
CA ARG A 219 17.05 5.48 -3.15
C ARG A 219 17.94 6.71 -2.97
N ASP A 220 19.22 6.61 -3.33
CA ASP A 220 20.15 7.75 -3.23
C ASP A 220 19.72 8.91 -4.14
N SER A 221 19.24 8.58 -5.33
CA SER A 221 18.73 9.57 -6.30
C SER A 221 17.50 10.29 -5.76
N ILE A 222 16.53 9.57 -5.18
CA ILE A 222 15.34 10.15 -4.52
C ILE A 222 15.77 11.11 -3.41
N GLY A 223 16.77 10.71 -2.61
CA GLY A 223 17.27 11.52 -1.50
C GLY A 223 17.93 12.80 -1.98
N TYR A 224 18.76 12.70 -3.02
CA TYR A 224 19.38 13.84 -3.67
C TYR A 224 18.36 14.82 -4.24
N ILE A 225 17.42 14.33 -5.06
CA ILE A 225 16.40 15.15 -5.73
C ILE A 225 15.54 15.87 -4.69
N GLY A 226 14.97 15.12 -3.73
CA GLY A 226 14.08 15.69 -2.73
C GLY A 226 14.79 16.70 -1.83
N ARG A 227 16.05 16.44 -1.43
CA ARG A 227 16.87 17.41 -0.70
C ARG A 227 17.08 18.68 -1.50
N ALA A 228 17.53 18.57 -2.74
CA ALA A 228 17.83 19.73 -3.57
C ALA A 228 16.60 20.63 -3.74
N ILE A 229 15.44 20.04 -4.02
CA ILE A 229 14.19 20.78 -4.25
C ILE A 229 13.67 21.41 -2.96
N ALA A 230 13.70 20.65 -1.86
CA ALA A 230 13.30 21.17 -0.56
C ALA A 230 14.21 22.32 -0.09
N THR A 231 15.53 22.22 -0.30
CA THR A 231 16.49 23.30 0.04
C THR A 231 16.24 24.56 -0.78
N VAL A 232 16.07 24.43 -2.10
CA VAL A 232 15.78 25.58 -2.97
C VAL A 232 14.46 26.25 -2.57
N LYS A 233 13.45 25.46 -2.21
CA LYS A 233 12.16 25.96 -1.74
C LYS A 233 12.27 26.65 -0.39
N ALA A 234 13.00 26.08 0.56
CA ALA A 234 13.21 26.64 1.90
C ALA A 234 14.00 27.97 1.82
N ALA A 235 14.99 28.04 0.94
CA ALA A 235 15.76 29.27 0.66
C ALA A 235 14.96 30.35 -0.09
N LYS A 236 13.71 30.07 -0.49
CA LYS A 236 12.86 30.94 -1.32
C LYS A 236 13.62 31.49 -2.54
N TRP A 237 14.37 30.62 -3.21
CA TRP A 237 15.16 31.02 -4.37
C TRP A 237 14.26 31.62 -5.46
N GLN A 238 14.74 32.67 -6.12
CA GLN A 238 13.94 33.43 -7.10
C GLN A 238 13.45 32.56 -8.26
N LYS A 239 14.26 31.57 -8.65
CA LYS A 239 13.92 30.58 -9.67
C LYS A 239 13.56 29.26 -9.01
N GLN A 240 12.29 28.91 -9.03
CA GLN A 240 11.81 27.58 -8.67
C GLN A 240 11.69 26.70 -9.92
N ILE A 241 11.50 25.40 -9.71
CA ILE A 241 11.28 24.45 -10.82
C ILE A 241 10.07 24.91 -11.63
N PRO A 242 10.20 25.03 -12.97
CA PRO A 242 9.09 25.37 -13.84
C PRO A 242 7.92 24.41 -13.68
N ARG A 243 6.69 24.93 -13.78
CA ARG A 243 5.47 24.11 -13.67
C ARG A 243 5.42 23.02 -14.74
N ASP A 244 5.90 23.31 -15.94
CA ASP A 244 5.89 22.35 -17.05
C ASP A 244 6.76 21.13 -16.72
N LEU A 245 7.97 21.37 -16.19
CA LEU A 245 8.87 20.31 -15.77
C LEU A 245 8.25 19.51 -14.60
N ALA A 246 7.65 20.19 -13.63
CA ALA A 246 6.95 19.54 -12.51
C ALA A 246 5.78 18.65 -12.95
N MET A 247 5.02 19.07 -13.98
CA MET A 247 3.94 18.26 -14.56
C MET A 247 4.50 17.03 -15.27
N GLU A 248 5.56 17.19 -16.09
CA GLU A 248 6.22 16.09 -16.78
C GLU A 248 6.70 15.02 -15.78
N HIS A 249 7.34 15.44 -14.69
CA HIS A 249 7.82 14.55 -13.63
C HIS A 249 6.67 13.81 -12.95
N THR A 250 5.56 14.51 -12.69
CA THR A 250 4.35 13.90 -12.13
C THR A 250 3.81 12.82 -13.07
N THR A 251 3.69 13.11 -14.38
CA THR A 251 3.20 12.14 -15.37
C THR A 251 4.11 10.92 -15.49
N MET A 252 5.44 11.12 -15.48
CA MET A 252 6.40 10.01 -15.50
C MET A 252 6.26 9.12 -14.26
N LEU A 253 6.11 9.72 -13.07
CA LEU A 253 5.93 8.97 -11.83
C LEU A 253 4.59 8.22 -11.83
N GLU A 254 3.49 8.86 -12.23
CA GLU A 254 2.16 8.23 -12.25
C GLU A 254 2.07 6.98 -13.16
N GLY A 255 2.90 6.91 -14.20
CA GLY A 255 2.97 5.76 -15.11
C GLY A 255 3.69 4.53 -14.55
N VAL A 256 4.38 4.64 -13.40
CA VAL A 256 5.25 3.56 -12.90
C VAL A 256 4.93 3.19 -11.45
N LEU A 257 5.19 1.93 -11.10
CA LEU A 257 5.11 1.38 -9.75
C LEU A 257 6.48 0.89 -9.30
N PRO A 258 6.81 0.99 -7.99
CA PRO A 258 8.11 0.56 -7.47
C PRO A 258 8.34 -0.94 -7.60
N GLU A 259 7.30 -1.78 -7.66
CA GLU A 259 7.45 -3.21 -7.96
C GLU A 259 8.08 -3.49 -9.34
N ASN A 260 7.91 -2.59 -10.31
CA ASN A 260 8.53 -2.67 -11.63
C ASN A 260 9.90 -1.96 -11.60
N GLN A 261 10.87 -2.61 -10.97
CA GLN A 261 12.18 -2.05 -10.64
C GLN A 261 12.86 -1.35 -11.83
N HIS A 262 12.95 -2.01 -13.00
CA HIS A 262 13.65 -1.45 -14.16
C HIS A 262 13.04 -0.14 -14.66
N SER A 263 11.73 -0.11 -14.90
CA SER A 263 11.04 1.11 -15.34
C SER A 263 11.10 2.21 -14.28
N PHE A 264 11.03 1.84 -13.00
CA PHE A 264 11.08 2.79 -11.90
C PHE A 264 12.46 3.44 -11.81
N ASP A 265 13.53 2.65 -11.89
CA ASP A 265 14.90 3.12 -11.86
C ASP A 265 15.21 4.08 -13.02
N LEU A 266 14.70 3.78 -14.23
CA LEU A 266 14.84 4.68 -15.38
C LEU A 266 14.17 6.03 -15.18
N VAL A 267 12.91 6.04 -14.70
CA VAL A 267 12.19 7.29 -14.43
C VAL A 267 12.89 8.13 -13.38
N ILE A 268 13.33 7.51 -12.27
CA ILE A 268 14.06 8.22 -11.21
C ILE A 268 15.39 8.77 -11.73
N SER A 269 16.11 8.02 -12.56
CA SER A 269 17.34 8.49 -13.19
C SER A 269 17.09 9.68 -14.12
N GLN A 270 16.04 9.65 -14.93
CA GLN A 270 15.68 10.75 -15.83
C GLN A 270 15.34 12.02 -15.04
N ILE A 271 14.53 11.89 -13.99
CA ILE A 271 14.17 12.99 -13.10
C ILE A 271 15.43 13.58 -12.46
N ARG A 272 16.36 12.73 -12.01
CA ARG A 272 17.63 13.19 -11.42
C ARG A 272 18.44 14.04 -12.40
N THR A 273 18.54 13.62 -13.66
CA THR A 273 19.24 14.37 -14.70
C THR A 273 18.57 15.72 -14.95
N ASN A 274 17.24 15.73 -15.15
CA ASN A 274 16.48 16.95 -15.40
C ASN A 274 16.63 17.97 -14.26
N VAL A 275 16.53 17.51 -13.00
CA VAL A 275 16.71 18.36 -11.82
C VAL A 275 18.16 18.84 -11.70
N GLY A 276 19.14 17.98 -11.97
CA GLY A 276 20.56 18.33 -11.95
C GLY A 276 20.91 19.41 -12.97
N GLU A 277 20.45 19.28 -14.21
CA GLU A 277 20.63 20.29 -15.26
C GLU A 277 19.97 21.61 -14.89
N TRP A 278 18.75 21.56 -14.34
CA TRP A 278 18.04 22.75 -13.89
C TRP A 278 18.80 23.47 -12.77
N LEU A 279 19.33 22.75 -11.78
CA LEU A 279 20.13 23.32 -10.69
C LEU A 279 21.39 24.00 -11.21
N TRP A 280 22.10 23.37 -12.15
CA TRP A 280 23.31 23.94 -12.75
C TRP A 280 23.04 25.21 -13.56
N GLN A 281 21.88 25.29 -14.22
CA GLN A 281 21.51 26.47 -15.01
C GLN A 281 20.98 27.64 -14.18
N ASN A 282 20.44 27.40 -12.97
CA ASN A 282 19.64 28.39 -12.26
C ASN A 282 20.06 28.69 -10.82
N VAL A 283 20.77 27.78 -10.16
CA VAL A 283 21.11 27.89 -8.73
C VAL A 283 22.63 27.85 -8.54
N LEU A 284 23.29 26.85 -9.12
CA LEU A 284 24.73 26.64 -9.05
C LEU A 284 25.33 26.97 -10.42
N THR A 285 25.22 28.23 -10.86
CA THR A 285 25.79 28.58 -12.16
C THR A 285 27.30 28.49 -12.10
N LYS A 286 27.94 28.21 -13.23
CA LYS A 286 29.39 28.09 -13.31
C LYS A 286 30.12 29.27 -12.65
N LYS A 287 29.60 30.49 -12.82
CA LYS A 287 30.18 31.70 -12.22
C LYS A 287 30.14 31.67 -10.70
N ASP A 288 29.01 31.27 -10.12
CA ASP A 288 28.84 31.21 -8.66
C ASP A 288 29.76 30.14 -8.04
N VAL A 289 29.95 29.03 -8.76
CA VAL A 289 30.86 27.96 -8.34
C VAL A 289 32.32 28.41 -8.44
N ASP A 290 32.71 29.03 -9.55
CA ASP A 290 34.07 29.53 -9.76
C ASP A 290 34.42 30.58 -8.68
N GLU A 291 33.51 31.53 -8.41
CA GLU A 291 33.69 32.56 -7.37
C GLU A 291 33.74 31.98 -5.94
N ALA A 292 32.91 30.97 -5.64
CA ALA A 292 32.94 30.27 -4.35
C ALA A 292 34.26 29.48 -4.16
N VAL A 293 34.75 28.83 -5.20
CA VAL A 293 36.03 28.09 -5.14
C VAL A 293 37.19 29.06 -5.00
N ASP A 294 37.19 30.17 -5.74
CA ASP A 294 38.24 31.19 -5.66
C ASP A 294 38.28 31.84 -4.27
N SER A 295 37.12 32.17 -3.69
CA SER A 295 37.05 32.73 -2.33
C SER A 295 37.48 31.71 -1.26
N LEU A 296 37.11 30.44 -1.38
CA LEU A 296 37.57 29.37 -0.50
C LEU A 296 39.08 29.13 -0.61
N TYR A 297 39.62 29.20 -1.83
CA TYR A 297 41.05 29.09 -2.08
C TYR A 297 41.79 30.22 -1.38
N VAL A 298 41.38 31.47 -1.61
CA VAL A 298 41.98 32.65 -0.95
C VAL A 298 41.90 32.50 0.57
N PHE A 299 40.75 32.17 1.14
CA PHE A 299 40.60 32.07 2.59
C PHE A 299 41.48 30.96 3.20
N SER A 300 41.50 29.78 2.58
CA SER A 300 42.31 28.64 3.04
C SER A 300 43.81 28.89 2.90
N PHE A 301 44.22 29.59 1.84
CA PHE A 301 45.62 29.93 1.61
C PHE A 301 46.10 31.02 2.58
N THR A 302 45.26 32.03 2.84
CA THR A 302 45.56 33.11 3.78
C THR A 302 45.71 32.58 5.21
N LEU A 303 44.80 31.68 5.64
CA LEU A 303 44.90 30.99 6.94
C LEU A 303 46.12 30.07 7.05
N SER A 304 46.53 29.41 5.96
CA SER A 304 47.77 28.63 5.93
C SER A 304 49.02 29.49 6.00
N PHE A 305 48.98 30.71 5.44
CA PHE A 305 50.09 31.67 5.52
C PHE A 305 50.21 32.26 6.94
N GLU A 306 49.10 32.59 7.57
CA GLU A 306 49.04 33.12 8.94
C GLU A 306 49.48 32.08 9.98
N LYS A 307 49.15 30.80 9.79
CA LYS A 307 49.69 29.69 10.61
C LYS A 307 51.18 29.39 10.38
N LYS A 308 51.75 29.75 9.22
CA LYS A 308 53.17 29.53 8.91
C LYS A 308 54.08 30.71 9.26
N ASN A 309 53.53 31.90 9.51
CA ASN A 309 54.29 33.09 9.92
C ASN A 309 53.60 33.84 11.08
N PRO A 310 53.77 33.39 12.34
CA PRO A 310 53.22 34.11 13.50
C PRO A 310 53.98 35.40 13.87
N TYR A 311 54.94 35.86 13.05
CA TYR A 311 55.83 36.99 13.36
C TYR A 311 55.84 38.10 12.29
N LEU A 312 54.70 38.44 11.72
CA LEU A 312 54.58 39.62 10.84
C LEU A 312 53.32 40.43 11.15
N LEU A 313 53.15 40.75 12.44
CA LEU A 313 52.28 41.83 12.92
C LEU A 313 53.01 42.59 14.04
N VAL A 314 54.10 43.27 13.67
CA VAL A 314 54.60 44.45 14.38
C VAL A 314 55.03 45.43 13.30
N TYR A 315 54.18 46.43 13.02
CA TYR A 315 54.46 47.87 12.96
C TYR A 315 53.25 48.61 12.40
#